data_AF-D9WDR2-F1
#
_entry.id   AF-D9WDR2-F1
#
_cell.length_a   1.000
_cell.length_b   1.000
_cell.length_c   1.000
_cell.angle_alpha   90.00
_cell.angle_beta   90.00
_cell.angle_gamma   90.00
#
_symmetry.space_group_name_H-M   'P 1'
#
loop_
_entity.id
_entity.type
_entity.pdbx_description
1 polymer ?
#
loop_
_entity_poly.entity_id
_entity_poly.type
_entity_poly.pdbx_seq_one_letter_code
_entity_poly.pdbx_strand_id
1 'polypeptide(L)'
;MTGFASFLGLCLLITITPGLDTAVVIRSALRGGRAAGLRTALGCAAGLFVHATAVAFGLAELLLRSDAAFEAVKLAGALVLVLLGGRSLWSAWRSPGAAVPDPAGEPSAAPRGGNPFMEGLLTNLTNPKATLFFVAALPQFVPADRAAQAVPIALGLAAVAVLFQFAGLGLTAWAVHRLRHLLRSRRVRRAQDTLLGAVLIGLGVRVATE
;
A
#
# COMPACT_ATOMS: atom_id res chain seq x y z
N MET A 1 11.51 23.27 7.40
CA MET A 1 12.20 22.04 6.92
C MET A 1 11.69 20.77 7.61
N THR A 2 11.10 20.84 8.81
CA THR A 2 10.52 19.71 9.55
C THR A 2 9.34 19.03 8.85
N GLY A 3 8.41 19.78 8.25
CA GLY A 3 7.22 19.21 7.59
C GLY A 3 7.54 18.29 6.40
N PHE A 4 8.47 18.70 5.53
CA PHE A 4 8.83 17.89 4.36
C PHE A 4 9.52 16.57 4.74
N ALA A 5 10.41 16.59 5.74
CA ALA A 5 11.04 15.39 6.26
C ALA A 5 10.01 14.42 6.89
N SER A 6 9.03 14.93 7.63
CA SER A 6 7.93 14.12 8.18
C SER A 6 7.06 13.51 7.07
N PHE A 7 6.79 14.25 5.98
CA PHE A 7 6.07 13.73 4.83
C PHE A 7 6.84 12.60 4.13
N LEU A 8 8.15 12.75 3.94
CA LEU A 8 8.99 11.69 3.39
C LEU A 8 8.98 10.44 4.28
N GLY A 9 9.03 10.62 5.62
CA GLY A 9 8.89 9.53 6.57
C GLY A 9 7.54 8.81 6.45
N LEU A 10 6.45 9.56 6.26
CA LEU A 10 5.11 9.00 6.05
C LEU A 10 5.02 8.21 4.74
N CYS A 11 5.57 8.75 3.64
CA CYS A 11 5.68 8.07 2.35
C CYS A 11 6.51 6.79 2.45
N LEU A 12 7.62 6.80 3.19
CA LEU A 12 8.42 5.61 3.42
C LEU A 12 7.64 4.54 4.20
N LEU A 13 6.98 4.92 5.30
CA LEU A 13 6.25 4.00 6.15
C LEU A 13 5.09 3.32 5.40
N ILE A 14 4.34 4.10 4.61
CA ILE A 14 3.21 3.56 3.84
C ILE A 14 3.69 2.63 2.71
N THR A 15 4.85 2.93 2.11
CA THR A 15 5.46 2.13 1.04
C THR A 15 5.97 0.78 1.56
N ILE A 16 6.54 0.75 2.77
CA ILE A 16 7.06 -0.47 3.40
C ILE A 16 5.92 -1.37 3.89
N THR A 17 4.76 -0.80 4.23
CA THR A 17 3.62 -1.57 4.74
C THR A 17 2.96 -2.34 3.58
N PRO A 18 3.10 -3.68 3.50
CA PRO A 18 2.51 -4.44 2.41
C PRO A 18 0.98 -4.31 2.43
N GLY A 19 0.39 -4.08 1.27
CA GLY A 19 -1.05 -3.90 1.11
C GLY A 19 -1.59 -4.49 -0.19
N LEU A 20 -2.80 -4.07 -0.57
CA LEU A 20 -3.49 -4.53 -1.79
C LEU A 20 -2.62 -4.33 -3.04
N ASP A 21 -1.99 -3.16 -3.18
CA ASP A 21 -1.08 -2.82 -4.27
C ASP A 21 0.13 -3.77 -4.36
N THR A 22 0.71 -4.12 -3.21
CA THR A 22 1.83 -5.07 -3.13
C THR A 22 1.37 -6.46 -3.58
N ALA A 23 0.19 -6.90 -3.13
CA ALA A 23 -0.37 -8.22 -3.47
C ALA A 23 -0.66 -8.36 -4.98
N VAL A 24 -1.26 -7.34 -5.60
CA VAL A 24 -1.55 -7.36 -7.05
C VAL A 24 -0.25 -7.32 -7.87
N VAL A 25 0.76 -6.56 -7.45
CA VAL A 25 2.08 -6.52 -8.11
C VAL A 25 2.81 -7.85 -7.99
N ILE A 26 2.81 -8.48 -6.81
CA ILE A 26 3.39 -9.82 -6.62
C ILE A 26 2.69 -10.83 -7.54
N ARG A 27 1.35 -10.85 -7.57
CA ARG A 27 0.56 -11.75 -8.40
C ARG A 27 0.88 -11.57 -9.89
N SER A 28 0.91 -10.33 -10.36
CA SER A 28 1.25 -9.97 -11.74
C SER A 28 2.69 -10.36 -12.08
N ALA A 29 3.65 -10.12 -11.18
CA ALA A 29 5.05 -10.50 -11.36
C ALA A 29 5.26 -12.02 -11.41
N LEU A 30 4.49 -12.80 -10.64
CA LEU A 30 4.53 -14.26 -10.67
C LEU A 30 3.92 -14.84 -11.95
N ARG A 31 2.86 -14.21 -12.49
CA ARG A 31 2.15 -14.66 -13.70
C ARG A 31 2.86 -14.26 -15.00
N GLY A 32 3.26 -13.00 -15.12
CA GLY A 32 3.80 -12.40 -16.35
C GLY A 32 5.25 -11.91 -16.22
N GLY A 33 5.94 -12.28 -15.15
CA GLY A 33 7.33 -11.88 -14.92
C GLY A 33 7.49 -10.41 -14.51
N ARG A 34 8.75 -9.96 -14.45
CA ARG A 34 9.11 -8.60 -13.99
C ARG A 34 8.37 -7.51 -14.77
N ALA A 35 8.25 -7.66 -16.09
CA ALA A 35 7.62 -6.67 -16.94
C ALA A 35 6.14 -6.48 -16.61
N ALA A 36 5.40 -7.56 -16.36
CA ALA A 36 4.01 -7.48 -15.92
C ALA A 36 3.89 -6.81 -14.54
N GLY A 37 4.73 -7.21 -13.58
CA GLY A 37 4.77 -6.58 -12.26
C GLY A 37 5.07 -5.08 -12.30
N LEU A 38 6.03 -4.64 -13.13
CA LEU A 38 6.35 -3.22 -13.31
C LEU A 38 5.20 -2.44 -13.96
N ARG A 39 4.53 -3.02 -14.96
CA ARG A 39 3.35 -2.40 -15.58
C ARG A 39 2.20 -2.28 -14.59
N THR A 40 1.98 -3.28 -13.73
CA THR A 40 1.01 -3.19 -12.64
C THR A 40 1.39 -2.14 -11.61
N ALA A 41 2.66 -2.02 -11.23
CA ALA A 41 3.13 -0.96 -10.34
C ALA A 41 2.91 0.44 -10.93
N LEU A 42 3.16 0.62 -12.24
CA LEU A 42 2.83 1.86 -12.95
C LEU A 42 1.33 2.15 -12.91
N GLY A 43 0.49 1.13 -13.07
CA GLY A 43 -0.97 1.25 -12.95
C GLY A 43 -1.39 1.73 -11.56
N CYS A 44 -0.87 1.10 -10.50
CA CYS A 44 -1.14 1.52 -9.13
C CYS A 44 -0.70 2.96 -8.88
N ALA A 45 0.49 3.33 -9.36
CA ALA A 45 1.04 4.69 -9.24
C ALA A 45 0.16 5.73 -9.95
N ALA A 46 -0.36 5.40 -11.14
CA ALA A 46 -1.29 6.26 -11.85
C ALA A 46 -2.62 6.43 -11.10
N GLY A 47 -3.19 5.35 -10.55
CA GLY A 47 -4.39 5.42 -9.72
C GLY A 47 -4.17 6.27 -8.47
N LEU A 48 -3.01 6.14 -7.84
CA LEU A 48 -2.63 6.91 -6.66
C LEU A 48 -2.54 8.40 -6.99
N PHE A 49 -1.99 8.75 -8.16
CA PHE A 49 -1.94 10.13 -8.64
C PHE A 49 -3.33 10.72 -8.89
N VAL A 50 -4.28 9.93 -9.43
CA VAL A 50 -5.68 10.36 -9.62
C VAL A 50 -6.32 10.71 -8.28
N HIS A 51 -6.21 9.83 -7.27
CA HIS A 51 -6.70 10.10 -5.91
C HIS A 51 -6.09 11.39 -5.35
N ALA A 52 -4.78 11.53 -5.46
CA ALA A 52 -4.07 12.70 -4.94
C ALA A 52 -4.53 14.00 -5.59
N THR A 53 -4.76 13.97 -6.91
CA THR A 53 -5.22 15.12 -7.69
C THR A 53 -6.63 15.51 -7.28
N ALA A 54 -7.54 14.55 -7.18
CA ALA A 54 -8.91 14.79 -6.74
C ALA A 54 -8.96 15.42 -5.34
N VAL A 55 -8.16 14.90 -4.40
CA VAL A 55 -8.06 15.45 -3.04
C VAL A 55 -7.42 16.84 -3.05
N ALA A 56 -6.37 17.08 -3.83
CA ALA A 56 -5.70 18.38 -3.91
C ALA A 56 -6.67 19.49 -4.35
N PHE A 57 -7.47 19.24 -5.40
CA PHE A 57 -8.48 20.20 -5.86
C PHE A 57 -9.61 20.37 -4.85
N GLY A 58 -10.12 19.28 -4.26
CA GLY A 58 -11.16 19.35 -3.24
C GLY A 58 -10.74 20.13 -1.98
N LEU A 59 -9.49 19.95 -1.54
CA LEU A 59 -8.93 20.69 -0.40
C LEU A 59 -8.71 22.17 -0.72
N ALA A 60 -8.26 22.49 -1.94
CA ALA A 60 -8.10 23.88 -2.36
C ALA A 60 -9.44 24.62 -2.39
N GLU A 61 -10.50 23.97 -2.86
CA GLU A 61 -11.85 24.55 -2.81
C GLU A 61 -12.34 24.71 -1.37
N LEU A 62 -12.09 23.72 -0.50
CA LEU A 62 -12.46 23.80 0.92
C LEU A 62 -11.78 24.97 1.64
N LEU A 63 -10.47 25.17 1.37
CA LEU A 63 -9.70 26.31 1.89
C LEU A 63 -10.27 27.66 1.45
N LEU A 64 -10.76 27.76 0.21
CA LEU A 64 -11.36 29.00 -0.28
C LEU A 64 -12.74 29.28 0.32
N ARG A 65 -13.46 28.24 0.77
CA ARG A 65 -14.84 28.36 1.27
C ARG A 65 -14.93 28.46 2.79
N SER A 66 -14.10 27.77 3.56
CA SER A 66 -14.20 27.74 5.03
C SER A 66 -12.94 27.23 5.74
N ASP A 67 -12.34 28.11 6.54
CA ASP A 67 -11.20 27.77 7.41
C ASP A 67 -11.57 26.69 8.44
N ALA A 68 -12.74 26.81 9.07
CA ALA A 68 -13.22 25.85 10.08
C ALA A 68 -13.44 24.45 9.50
N ALA A 69 -13.97 24.35 8.27
CA ALA A 69 -14.14 23.06 7.60
C ALA A 69 -12.80 22.43 7.22
N PHE A 70 -11.84 23.24 6.77
CA PHE A 70 -10.48 22.77 6.50
C PHE A 70 -9.80 22.26 7.78
N GLU A 71 -9.94 22.98 8.90
CA GLU A 71 -9.39 22.55 10.19
C GLU A 71 -10.02 21.24 10.68
N ALA A 72 -11.34 21.08 10.54
CA ALA A 72 -12.03 19.84 10.88
C ALA A 72 -11.50 18.64 10.05
N VAL A 73 -11.32 18.82 8.73
CA VAL A 73 -10.74 17.78 7.86
C VAL A 73 -9.30 17.48 8.25
N LYS A 74 -8.49 18.50 8.58
CA LYS A 74 -7.10 18.33 9.03
C LYS A 74 -7.03 17.51 10.32
N LEU A 75 -7.89 17.78 11.30
CA LEU A 75 -7.96 17.04 12.57
C LEU A 75 -8.46 15.61 12.35
N ALA A 76 -9.52 15.42 11.56
CA ALA A 76 -10.02 14.10 11.19
C ALA A 76 -8.95 13.26 10.47
N GLY A 77 -8.21 13.90 9.56
CA GLY A 77 -7.06 13.32 8.87
C GLY A 77 -5.97 12.84 9.83
N ALA A 78 -5.61 13.65 10.81
CA ALA A 78 -4.64 13.25 11.83
C ALA A 78 -5.08 11.98 12.58
N LEU A 79 -6.35 11.90 12.98
CA LEU A 79 -6.92 10.71 13.61
C LEU A 79 -6.85 9.47 12.70
N VAL A 80 -7.19 9.63 11.42
CA VAL A 80 -7.08 8.55 10.43
C VAL A 80 -5.64 8.05 10.29
N LEU A 81 -4.64 8.94 10.26
CA LEU A 81 -3.23 8.53 10.21
C LEU A 81 -2.83 7.76 11.47
N VAL A 82 -3.25 8.19 12.65
CA VAL A 82 -2.98 7.46 13.91
C VAL A 82 -3.60 6.06 13.86
N LEU A 83 -4.85 5.94 13.40
CA LEU A 83 -5.53 4.65 13.24
C LEU A 83 -4.80 3.75 12.23
N LEU A 84 -4.35 4.30 11.11
CA LEU A 84 -3.64 3.56 10.07
C LEU A 84 -2.26 3.10 10.56
N GLY A 85 -1.52 3.99 11.23
CA GLY A 85 -0.23 3.67 11.85
C GLY A 85 -0.35 2.63 12.95
N GLY A 86 -1.34 2.77 13.83
CA GLY A 86 -1.64 1.82 14.90
C GLY A 86 -2.00 0.44 14.36
N ARG A 87 -2.82 0.36 13.31
CA ARG A 87 -3.14 -0.91 12.62
C ARG A 87 -1.90 -1.56 12.02
N SER A 88 -1.02 -0.79 11.37
CA SER A 88 0.22 -1.30 10.79
C SER A 88 1.20 -1.80 11.86
N LEU A 89 1.30 -1.11 13.00
CA LEU A 89 2.12 -1.57 14.13
C LEU A 89 1.53 -2.84 14.73
N TRP A 90 0.21 -2.89 14.93
CA TRP A 90 -0.47 -4.05 15.50
C TRP A 90 -0.34 -5.30 14.62
N SER A 91 -0.44 -5.17 13.30
CA SER A 91 -0.23 -6.28 12.37
C SER A 91 1.22 -6.75 12.36
N ALA A 92 2.18 -5.83 12.39
CA ALA A 92 3.60 -6.16 12.47
C ALA A 92 3.96 -6.90 13.78
N TRP A 93 3.31 -6.56 14.89
CA TRP A 93 3.58 -7.16 16.20
C TRP A 93 2.95 -8.54 16.38
N ARG A 94 1.76 -8.80 15.80
CA ARG A 94 1.08 -10.10 15.96
C ARG A 94 1.53 -11.16 14.96
N SER A 95 2.38 -10.85 13.98
CA SER A 95 2.76 -11.82 12.96
C SER A 95 4.11 -11.55 12.31
N PRO A 96 5.19 -12.19 12.78
CA PRO A 96 6.46 -12.28 12.05
C PRO A 96 6.40 -13.18 10.80
N GLY A 97 5.23 -13.72 10.43
CA GLY A 97 5.13 -14.65 9.30
C GLY A 97 3.72 -15.04 8.84
N ALA A 98 2.65 -14.36 9.28
CA ALA A 98 1.32 -14.67 8.76
C ALA A 98 1.19 -14.12 7.34
N ALA A 99 1.03 -15.06 6.41
CA ALA A 99 0.37 -14.78 5.15
C ALA A 99 -0.89 -13.94 5.42
N VAL A 100 -1.00 -12.86 4.65
CA VAL A 100 -2.16 -11.99 4.45
C VAL A 100 -3.48 -12.64 4.89
N PRO A 101 -4.16 -12.15 5.94
CA PRO A 101 -5.58 -12.41 6.12
C PRO A 101 -6.35 -11.50 5.15
N ASP A 102 -7.11 -12.12 4.27
CA ASP A 102 -8.21 -11.53 3.53
C ASP A 102 -9.35 -11.17 4.50
N PRO A 103 -9.72 -9.88 4.66
CA PRO A 103 -10.96 -9.52 5.32
C PRO A 103 -11.96 -9.09 4.25
N ALA A 104 -12.74 -10.08 3.81
CA ALA A 104 -13.98 -9.96 3.05
C ALA A 104 -13.85 -9.59 1.56
N GLY A 105 -13.58 -10.63 0.78
CA GLY A 105 -14.12 -10.79 -0.56
C GLY A 105 -13.02 -10.93 -1.57
N GLU A 106 -12.84 -12.16 -2.09
CA GLU A 106 -12.09 -12.39 -3.31
C GLU A 106 -12.38 -11.26 -4.32
N PRO A 107 -11.41 -10.41 -4.68
CA PRO A 107 -11.54 -9.64 -5.89
C PRO A 107 -11.40 -10.68 -7.01
N SER A 108 -12.57 -11.12 -7.47
CA SER A 108 -12.86 -11.90 -8.67
C SER A 108 -11.62 -12.25 -9.48
N ALA A 109 -11.36 -13.55 -9.64
CA ALA A 109 -10.34 -14.10 -10.53
C ALA A 109 -10.23 -13.29 -11.84
N ALA A 110 -9.31 -12.33 -11.88
CA ALA A 110 -9.18 -11.47 -13.05
C ALA A 110 -8.66 -12.32 -14.23
N PRO A 111 -9.23 -12.14 -15.45
CA PRO A 111 -9.04 -13.05 -16.56
C PRO A 111 -7.57 -13.30 -16.87
N ARG A 112 -7.22 -14.55 -17.18
CA ARG A 112 -5.93 -14.92 -17.76
C ARG A 112 -5.80 -14.22 -19.12
N GLY A 113 -5.16 -13.04 -19.16
CA GLY A 113 -4.92 -12.26 -20.39
C GLY A 113 -5.11 -10.74 -20.30
N GLY A 114 -5.50 -10.18 -19.14
CA GLY A 114 -5.73 -8.74 -18.98
C GLY A 114 -4.47 -7.86 -19.05
N ASN A 115 -4.64 -6.58 -19.37
CA ASN A 115 -3.55 -5.59 -19.38
C ASN A 115 -3.06 -5.35 -17.92
N PRO A 116 -1.79 -5.68 -17.59
CA PRO A 116 -1.28 -5.56 -16.22
C PRO A 116 -1.34 -4.14 -15.65
N PHE A 117 -1.25 -3.12 -16.51
CA PHE A 117 -1.39 -1.72 -16.11
C PHE A 117 -2.82 -1.40 -15.66
N MET A 118 -3.83 -1.84 -16.43
CA MET A 118 -5.24 -1.64 -16.06
C MET A 118 -5.59 -2.38 -14.77
N GLU A 119 -5.04 -3.57 -14.56
CA GLU A 119 -5.23 -4.32 -13.31
C GLU A 119 -4.75 -3.51 -12.09
N GLY A 120 -3.54 -2.93 -12.17
CA GLY A 120 -3.01 -2.07 -11.10
C GLY A 120 -3.80 -0.78 -10.92
N LEU A 121 -4.17 -0.12 -12.04
CA LEU A 121 -4.94 1.11 -12.02
C LEU A 121 -6.29 0.93 -11.35
N LEU A 122 -7.08 -0.05 -11.79
CA LEU A 122 -8.42 -0.30 -11.24
C LEU A 122 -8.33 -0.73 -9.78
N THR A 123 -7.38 -1.61 -9.44
CA THR A 123 -7.17 -2.03 -8.05
C THR A 123 -6.92 -0.84 -7.13
N ASN A 124 -6.02 0.07 -7.54
CA ASN A 124 -5.71 1.24 -6.73
C ASN A 124 -6.85 2.28 -6.71
N LEU A 125 -7.56 2.49 -7.83
CA LEU A 125 -8.73 3.37 -7.87
C LEU A 125 -9.83 2.89 -6.91
N THR A 126 -10.01 1.59 -6.77
CA THR A 126 -10.96 0.99 -5.81
C THR A 126 -10.44 0.90 -4.39
N ASN A 127 -9.19 1.31 -4.13
CA ASN A 127 -8.56 1.18 -2.82
C ASN A 127 -8.89 2.40 -1.93
N PRO A 128 -9.83 2.31 -0.97
CA PRO A 128 -10.19 3.44 -0.12
C PRO A 128 -9.01 3.91 0.75
N LYS A 129 -8.03 3.05 1.02
CA LYS A 129 -6.82 3.42 1.76
C LYS A 129 -6.03 4.52 1.04
N ALA A 130 -5.99 4.49 -0.30
CA ALA A 130 -5.26 5.46 -1.10
C ALA A 130 -5.89 6.86 -0.99
N THR A 131 -7.22 6.95 -1.12
CA THR A 131 -7.96 8.21 -0.94
C THR A 131 -7.84 8.73 0.49
N LEU A 132 -8.09 7.86 1.48
CA LEU A 132 -8.02 8.23 2.89
C LEU A 132 -6.62 8.71 3.29
N PHE A 133 -5.57 8.13 2.72
CA PHE A 133 -4.20 8.59 2.94
C PHE A 133 -4.01 10.04 2.50
N PHE A 134 -4.43 10.41 1.29
CA PHE A 134 -4.24 11.78 0.81
C PHE A 134 -5.14 12.78 1.52
N VAL A 135 -6.41 12.43 1.78
CA VAL A 135 -7.32 13.27 2.59
C VAL A 135 -6.72 13.53 3.96
N ALA A 136 -6.08 12.52 4.54
CA ALA A 136 -5.51 12.62 5.87
C ALA A 136 -4.16 13.37 5.90
N ALA A 137 -3.30 13.12 4.91
CA ALA A 137 -1.93 13.62 4.87
C ALA A 137 -1.83 15.03 4.27
N LEU A 138 -2.43 15.30 3.10
CA LEU A 138 -2.22 16.55 2.37
C LEU A 138 -2.55 17.83 3.18
N PRO A 139 -3.66 17.92 3.93
CA PRO A 139 -3.97 19.12 4.72
C PRO A 139 -2.93 19.46 5.79
N GLN A 140 -2.13 18.47 6.22
CA GLN A 140 -1.10 18.67 7.24
C GLN A 140 0.14 19.36 6.69
N PHE A 141 0.37 19.27 5.37
CA PHE A 141 1.57 19.77 4.70
C PHE A 141 1.28 20.95 3.76
N VAL A 142 0.02 21.24 3.47
CA VAL A 142 -0.41 22.43 2.72
C VAL A 142 -0.63 23.59 3.69
N PRO A 143 0.08 24.73 3.54
CA PRO A 143 -0.14 25.92 4.36
C PRO A 143 -1.51 26.57 4.09
N ALA A 144 -2.30 26.80 5.15
CA ALA A 144 -3.63 27.41 5.03
C ALA A 144 -3.58 28.88 4.57
N ASP A 145 -2.50 29.59 4.90
CA ASP A 145 -2.24 30.99 4.52
C ASP A 145 -1.92 31.16 3.03
N ARG A 146 -1.78 30.07 2.26
CA ARG A 146 -1.39 30.09 0.84
C ARG A 146 -2.35 29.32 -0.06
N ALA A 147 -3.65 29.64 0.02
CA ALA A 147 -4.68 29.00 -0.79
C ALA A 147 -4.37 28.97 -2.30
N ALA A 148 -3.85 30.06 -2.87
CA ALA A 148 -3.47 30.13 -4.29
C ALA A 148 -2.33 29.15 -4.69
N GLN A 149 -1.52 28.69 -3.72
CA GLN A 149 -0.43 27.74 -3.94
C GLN A 149 -0.79 26.32 -3.45
N ALA A 150 -2.00 26.11 -2.92
CA ALA A 150 -2.41 24.83 -2.33
C ALA A 150 -2.36 23.68 -3.33
N VAL A 151 -2.90 23.86 -4.54
CA VAL A 151 -2.90 22.85 -5.60
C VAL A 151 -1.48 22.47 -6.04
N PRO A 152 -0.60 23.40 -6.47
CA PRO A 152 0.75 23.03 -6.90
C PRO A 152 1.59 22.40 -5.78
N ILE A 153 1.43 22.84 -4.52
CA ILE A 153 2.10 22.21 -3.37
C ILE A 153 1.59 20.77 -3.17
N ALA A 154 0.27 20.58 -3.16
CA ALA A 154 -0.34 19.27 -2.98
C ALA A 154 0.03 18.29 -4.11
N LEU A 155 0.06 18.76 -5.36
CA LEU A 155 0.50 17.96 -6.51
C LEU A 155 2.00 17.62 -6.45
N GLY A 156 2.85 18.52 -5.95
CA GLY A 156 4.27 18.23 -5.71
C GLY A 156 4.46 17.14 -4.65
N LEU A 157 3.74 17.22 -3.54
CA LEU A 157 3.72 16.19 -2.50
C LEU A 157 3.17 14.86 -3.02
N ALA A 158 2.10 14.92 -3.82
CA ALA A 158 1.53 13.75 -4.49
C ALA A 158 2.54 13.07 -5.41
N ALA A 159 3.27 13.83 -6.22
CA ALA A 159 4.29 13.30 -7.11
C ALA A 159 5.39 12.56 -6.32
N VAL A 160 5.84 13.12 -5.20
CA VAL A 160 6.79 12.44 -4.31
C VAL A 160 6.23 11.13 -3.77
N ALA A 161 4.99 11.12 -3.26
CA ALA A 161 4.34 9.91 -2.75
C ALA A 161 4.19 8.83 -3.85
N VAL A 162 3.80 9.24 -5.06
CA VAL A 162 3.66 8.36 -6.23
C VAL A 162 5.00 7.76 -6.64
N LEU A 163 6.07 8.54 -6.63
CA LEU A 163 7.42 8.06 -6.93
C LEU A 163 7.91 7.04 -5.89
N PHE A 164 7.68 7.29 -4.60
CA PHE A 164 7.99 6.35 -3.52
C PHE A 164 7.22 5.03 -3.69
N GLN A 165 5.90 5.12 -3.93
CA GLN A 165 5.06 3.95 -4.15
C GLN A 165 5.54 3.15 -5.37
N PHE A 166 5.81 3.82 -6.49
CA PHE A 166 6.29 3.17 -7.70
C PHE A 166 7.65 2.51 -7.48
N ALA A 167 8.58 3.18 -6.80
CA ALA A 167 9.90 2.63 -6.50
C ALA A 167 9.80 1.38 -5.60
N GLY A 168 8.99 1.42 -4.53
CA GLY A 168 8.78 0.30 -3.62
C GLY A 168 8.10 -0.91 -4.28
N LEU A 169 7.03 -0.66 -5.06
CA LEU A 169 6.36 -1.71 -5.83
C LEU A 169 7.24 -2.26 -6.96
N GLY A 170 8.01 -1.40 -7.62
CA GLY A 170 8.97 -1.80 -8.65
C GLY A 170 10.09 -2.67 -8.08
N LEU A 171 10.61 -2.33 -6.89
CA LEU A 171 11.55 -3.16 -6.15
C LEU A 171 10.92 -4.50 -5.76
N THR A 172 9.65 -4.50 -5.36
CA THR A 172 8.90 -5.74 -5.07
C THR A 172 8.78 -6.62 -6.32
N ALA A 173 8.39 -6.06 -7.46
CA ALA A 173 8.30 -6.78 -8.73
C ALA A 173 9.67 -7.36 -9.15
N TRP A 174 10.75 -6.59 -8.93
CA TRP A 174 12.12 -7.02 -9.19
C TRP A 174 12.54 -8.17 -8.26
N ALA A 175 12.31 -8.02 -6.96
CA ALA A 175 12.65 -9.00 -5.94
C ALA A 175 11.90 -10.32 -6.18
N VAL A 176 10.59 -10.27 -6.44
CA VAL A 176 9.78 -11.44 -6.77
C VAL A 176 10.34 -12.17 -8.00
N HIS A 177 10.73 -11.45 -9.05
CA HIS A 177 11.31 -12.05 -10.24
C HIS A 177 12.68 -12.70 -9.99
N ARG A 178 13.52 -12.11 -9.12
CA ARG A 178 14.86 -12.60 -8.79
C ARG A 178 14.81 -13.78 -7.81
N LEU A 179 13.96 -13.69 -6.79
CA LEU A 179 13.73 -14.73 -5.78
C LEU A 179 12.75 -15.81 -6.23
N ARG A 180 12.16 -15.72 -7.43
CA ARG A 180 11.28 -16.77 -7.97
C ARG A 180 11.91 -18.16 -7.94
N HIS A 181 13.24 -18.24 -8.09
CA HIS A 181 13.99 -19.50 -8.06
C HIS A 181 14.19 -20.06 -6.65
N LEU A 182 14.31 -19.19 -5.64
CA LEU A 182 14.39 -19.59 -4.23
C LEU A 182 13.02 -20.05 -3.71
N LEU A 183 11.95 -19.33 -4.07
CA LEU A 183 10.56 -19.67 -3.74
C LEU A 183 10.04 -20.90 -4.50
N ARG A 184 10.62 -21.23 -5.67
CA ARG A 184 10.33 -22.47 -6.42
C ARG A 184 11.29 -23.61 -6.09
N SER A 185 12.28 -23.41 -5.21
CA SER A 185 13.22 -24.49 -4.89
C SER A 185 12.49 -25.59 -4.11
N ARG A 186 12.52 -26.81 -4.64
CA ARG A 186 11.90 -27.99 -3.99
C ARG A 186 12.37 -28.17 -2.55
N ARG A 187 13.59 -27.70 -2.19
CA ARG A 187 14.15 -27.76 -0.84
C ARG A 187 13.44 -26.86 0.17
N VAL A 188 13.08 -25.63 -0.18
CA VAL A 188 12.39 -24.72 0.75
C VAL A 188 10.97 -25.21 1.02
N ARG A 189 10.28 -25.68 -0.02
CA ARG A 189 8.95 -26.28 0.12
C ARG A 189 8.99 -27.53 0.99
N ARG A 190 9.97 -28.42 0.74
CA ARG A 190 10.18 -29.62 1.54
C ARG A 190 10.56 -29.30 2.99
N ALA A 191 11.37 -28.27 3.24
CA ALA A 191 11.71 -27.84 4.60
C ALA A 191 10.48 -27.31 5.36
N GLN A 192 9.62 -26.53 4.69
CA GLN A 192 8.36 -26.04 5.26
C GLN A 192 7.39 -27.19 5.54
N ASP A 193 7.20 -28.10 4.58
CA ASP A 193 6.33 -29.27 4.74
C ASP A 193 6.84 -30.20 5.85
N THR A 194 8.16 -30.39 5.97
CA THR A 194 8.77 -31.20 7.03
C THR A 194 8.62 -30.54 8.41
N LEU A 195 8.82 -29.22 8.52
CA LEU A 195 8.63 -28.49 9.79
C LEU A 195 7.17 -28.53 10.24
N LEU A 196 6.22 -28.26 9.34
CA LEU A 196 4.79 -28.36 9.63
C LEU A 196 4.39 -29.78 10.02
N GLY A 197 4.89 -30.79 9.28
CA GLY A 197 4.67 -32.20 9.61
C GLY A 197 5.21 -32.57 10.99
N ALA A 198 6.43 -32.15 11.32
CA ALA A 198 7.04 -32.39 12.63
C ALA A 198 6.26 -31.72 13.77
N VAL A 199 5.77 -30.49 13.57
CA VAL A 199 4.95 -29.77 14.56
C VAL A 199 3.61 -30.46 14.75
N LEU A 200 2.92 -30.87 13.68
CA LEU A 200 1.64 -31.59 13.77
C LEU A 200 1.79 -32.95 14.43
N ILE A 201 2.87 -33.68 14.14
CA ILE A 201 3.20 -34.94 14.82
C ILE A 201 3.46 -34.69 16.31
N GLY A 202 4.27 -33.68 16.65
CA GLY A 202 4.52 -33.31 18.05
C GLY A 202 3.24 -32.94 18.82
N LEU A 203 2.34 -32.18 18.17
CA LEU A 203 1.02 -31.85 18.71
C LEU A 203 0.14 -33.10 18.88
N GLY A 204 0.09 -33.98 17.90
CA GLY A 204 -0.68 -35.23 17.95
C GLY A 204 -0.17 -36.18 19.03
N VAL A 205 1.15 -36.33 19.18
CA VAL A 205 1.76 -37.11 20.26
C VAL A 205 1.39 -36.53 21.61
N ARG A 206 1.54 -35.21 21.79
CA ARG A 206 1.17 -34.55 23.04
C ARG A 206 -0.29 -34.77 23.41
N VAL A 207 -1.20 -34.62 22.44
CA VAL A 207 -2.64 -34.87 22.64
C VAL A 207 -2.95 -36.33 22.97
N ALA A 208 -2.18 -37.28 22.45
CA ALA A 208 -2.36 -38.71 22.74
C ALA A 208 -1.76 -39.13 24.10
N THR A 209 -0.89 -38.30 24.69
CA THR A 209 -0.20 -38.58 25.96
C THR A 209 -0.68 -37.72 27.14
N GLU A 210 -1.54 -36.74 26.89
CA GLU A 210 -2.36 -36.06 27.91
C GLU A 210 -3.69 -36.81 28.08
#